data_AF-A0A8J4I8D2-F1
#
_entry.id   AF-A0A8J4I8D2-F1
#
_cell.length_a   1.000
_cell.length_b   1.000
_cell.length_c   1.000
_cell.angle_alpha   90.00
_cell.angle_beta   90.00
_cell.angle_gamma   90.00
#
_symmetry.space_group_name_H-M   'P 1'
#
loop_
_entity.id
_entity.type
_entity.pdbx_description
1 polymer ?
#
loop_
_entity_poly.entity_id
_entity_poly.type
_entity_poly.pdbx_seq_one_letter_code
_entity_poly.pdbx_strand_id
1 'polypeptide(L)'
;RVAMATASSQVLIPDINFNDAFENFALDFSREKKLLEGLDYLTAPNPPSVREELCTASHDTITVHWISEDEFSVSSYELQYTIFTGQANFIS
;
A
#
# COMPACT_ATOMS: atom_id res chain seq x y z
N ARG A 1 -6.78 -7.44 21.61
CA ARG A 1 -5.70 -7.46 22.62
C ARG A 1 -4.43 -7.83 21.88
N VAL A 2 -3.51 -6.89 21.66
CA VAL A 2 -2.21 -7.20 21.04
C VAL A 2 -1.23 -7.42 22.20
N ALA A 3 -0.64 -8.62 22.28
CA ALA A 3 0.38 -8.96 23.25
C ALA A 3 1.72 -9.03 22.53
N MET A 4 2.70 -8.26 23.00
CA MET A 4 4.09 -8.34 22.54
C MET A 4 4.84 -9.31 23.47
N ALA A 5 5.41 -10.37 22.90
CA ALA A 5 6.30 -11.25 23.64
C ALA A 5 7.65 -10.54 23.81
N THR A 6 7.95 -10.05 25.02
CA THR A 6 9.28 -9.53 25.34
C THR A 6 10.24 -10.71 25.43
N ALA A 7 11.17 -10.78 24.49
CA ALA A 7 12.26 -11.75 24.48
C ALA A 7 13.04 -11.68 25.82
N SER A 8 13.29 -12.85 26.38
CA SER A 8 14.07 -13.08 27.60
C SER A 8 15.44 -12.41 27.52
N SER A 9 15.62 -11.27 28.20
CA SER A 9 16.93 -10.79 28.62
C SER A 9 17.00 -10.85 30.13
N GLN A 10 17.78 -11.78 30.66
CA GLN A 10 18.07 -11.89 32.09
C GLN A 10 19.00 -10.74 32.48
N VAL A 11 18.44 -9.55 32.67
CA VAL A 11 19.12 -8.49 33.42
C VAL A 11 18.59 -8.56 34.85
N LEU A 12 19.48 -8.93 35.77
CA LEU A 12 19.27 -8.95 37.23
C LEU A 12 18.50 -7.70 37.69
N ILE A 13 17.32 -7.91 38.28
CA ILE A 13 16.47 -6.83 38.80
C ILE A 13 16.61 -6.82 40.33
N PRO A 14 17.13 -5.76 40.97
CA PRO A 14 17.05 -5.60 42.41
C PRO A 14 15.59 -5.41 42.83
N ASP A 15 15.22 -5.80 44.06
CA ASP A 15 13.88 -5.69 44.64
C ASP A 15 13.36 -4.25 44.68
N ILE A 16 12.91 -3.73 43.54
CA ILE A 16 12.35 -2.40 43.34
C ILE A 16 10.88 -2.62 43.00
N ASN A 17 10.00 -1.98 43.78
CA ASN A 17 8.55 -2.00 43.68
C ASN A 17 8.04 -2.09 42.21
N PHE A 18 7.78 -3.31 41.75
CA PHE A 18 7.48 -3.62 40.33
C PHE A 18 6.14 -3.05 39.86
N ASN A 19 5.25 -2.66 40.76
CA ASN A 19 3.89 -2.32 40.40
C ASN A 19 3.77 -0.96 39.70
N ASP A 20 4.55 0.05 40.12
CA ASP A 20 4.53 1.38 39.50
C ASP A 20 5.40 1.46 38.24
N ALA A 21 6.49 0.68 38.17
CA ALA A 21 7.40 0.69 37.03
C ALA A 21 6.88 -0.12 35.84
N PHE A 22 6.14 -1.21 36.07
CA PHE A 22 5.55 -2.02 35.00
C PHE A 22 4.40 -1.30 34.29
N GLU A 23 3.56 -0.58 35.03
CA GLU A 23 2.51 0.29 34.47
C GLU A 23 3.11 1.45 33.64
N ASN A 24 4.27 1.97 34.04
CA ASN A 24 4.97 3.04 33.33
C ASN A 24 5.82 2.54 32.14
N PHE A 25 6.12 1.23 32.07
CA PHE A 25 6.76 0.57 30.92
C PHE A 25 5.76 0.06 29.89
N ALA A 26 4.47 0.04 30.22
CA ALA A 26 3.42 -0.31 29.27
C ALA A 26 3.38 0.75 28.17
N LEU A 27 3.81 0.38 26.97
CA LEU A 27 3.75 1.24 25.80
C LEU A 27 2.27 1.57 25.50
N ASP A 28 1.85 2.81 25.78
CA ASP A 28 0.50 3.29 25.47
C ASP A 28 0.39 3.69 23.99
N PHE A 29 -0.11 2.77 23.17
CA PHE A 29 -0.40 3.00 21.75
C PHE A 29 -1.80 3.56 21.49
N SER A 30 -2.54 3.98 22.52
CA SER A 30 -3.92 4.47 22.36
C SER A 30 -4.01 5.71 21.47
N ARG A 31 -2.97 6.56 21.52
CA ARG A 31 -2.83 7.71 20.61
C ARG A 31 -2.68 7.27 19.16
N GLU A 32 -1.72 6.41 18.86
CA GLU A 32 -1.47 5.86 17.53
C GLU A 32 -2.70 5.15 16.97
N LYS A 33 -3.38 4.37 17.81
CA LYS A 33 -4.63 3.70 17.45
C LYS A 33 -5.71 4.71 17.06
N LYS A 34 -5.94 5.74 17.88
CA LYS A 34 -6.94 6.78 17.60
C LYS A 34 -6.61 7.57 16.33
N LEU A 35 -5.33 7.78 16.04
CA LEU A 35 -4.88 8.41 14.81
C LEU A 35 -5.21 7.55 13.58
N LEU A 36 -4.91 6.24 13.65
CA LEU A 36 -5.21 5.29 12.58
C LEU A 36 -6.71 5.08 12.37
N GLU A 37 -7.51 5.12 13.42
CA GLU A 37 -8.98 5.03 13.36
C GLU A 37 -9.62 6.25 12.70
N GLY A 38 -8.94 7.40 12.69
CA GLY A 38 -9.41 8.64 12.05
C GLY A 38 -9.00 8.79 10.59
N LEU A 39 -8.26 7.83 10.03
CA LEU A 39 -7.89 7.86 8.61
C LEU A 39 -8.98 7.19 7.77
N ASP A 40 -9.53 7.93 6.82
CA ASP A 40 -10.30 7.35 5.72
C ASP A 40 -9.34 6.69 4.75
N TYR A 41 -9.36 5.35 4.69
CA TYR A 41 -8.61 4.61 3.70
C TYR A 41 -9.29 4.80 2.34
N LEU A 42 -8.70 5.66 1.50
CA LEU A 42 -9.05 5.72 0.10
C LEU A 42 -8.43 4.51 -0.60
N THR A 43 -9.27 3.53 -0.92
CA THR A 43 -8.85 2.42 -1.77
C THR A 43 -8.49 2.97 -3.15
N ALA A 44 -7.34 2.55 -3.68
CA ALA A 44 -6.96 2.90 -5.04
C ALA A 44 -8.06 2.43 -6.01
N PRO A 45 -8.42 3.22 -7.03
CA PRO A 45 -9.43 2.81 -7.99
C PRO A 45 -8.99 1.54 -8.72
N ASN A 46 -9.98 0.75 -9.18
CA ASN A 46 -9.69 -0.44 -9.97
C ASN A 46 -8.95 -0.05 -11.25
N PRO A 47 -7.91 -0.81 -11.66
CA PRO A 47 -7.16 -0.48 -12.86
C PRO A 47 -8.03 -0.61 -14.11
N PRO A 48 -7.94 0.33 -15.07
CA PRO A 48 -8.61 0.17 -16.35
C PRO A 48 -8.04 -1.03 -17.12
N SER A 49 -8.91 -1.75 -17.80
CA SER A 49 -8.55 -2.90 -18.63
C SER A 49 -8.56 -2.50 -20.11
N VAL A 50 -7.44 -2.70 -20.81
CA VAL A 50 -7.34 -2.44 -22.26
C VAL A 50 -8.14 -3.50 -23.02
N ARG A 51 -8.94 -3.05 -23.98
CA ARG A 51 -9.75 -3.89 -24.87
C ARG A 51 -9.05 -4.03 -26.21
N GLU A 52 -8.14 -5.00 -26.29
CA GLU A 52 -7.32 -5.26 -27.48
C GLU A 52 -8.18 -5.47 -28.74
N GLU A 53 -9.35 -6.09 -28.60
CA GLU A 53 -10.27 -6.37 -29.70
C GLU A 53 -10.90 -5.12 -30.32
N LEU A 54 -10.89 -3.99 -29.61
CA LEU A 54 -11.38 -2.71 -30.09
C LEU A 54 -10.24 -1.78 -30.52
N CYS A 55 -9.00 -2.09 -30.14
CA CYS A 55 -7.86 -1.28 -30.51
C CYS A 55 -7.63 -1.34 -32.02
N THR A 56 -7.25 -0.20 -32.61
CA THR A 56 -6.94 -0.11 -34.03
C THR A 56 -5.56 0.48 -34.25
N ALA A 57 -4.89 0.02 -35.30
CA ALA A 57 -3.60 0.53 -35.70
C ALA A 57 -3.64 0.92 -37.18
N SER A 58 -3.10 2.09 -37.49
CA SER A 58 -2.89 2.61 -38.83
C SER A 58 -1.38 2.83 -39.05
N HIS A 59 -1.01 3.55 -40.11
CA HIS A 59 0.38 3.80 -40.49
C HIS A 59 1.13 4.65 -39.46
N ASP A 60 0.46 5.63 -38.85
CA ASP A 60 1.05 6.62 -37.93
C ASP A 60 0.22 6.83 -36.65
N THR A 61 -0.91 6.13 -36.53
CA THR A 61 -1.91 6.36 -35.48
C THR A 61 -2.31 5.03 -34.86
N ILE A 62 -2.39 4.99 -33.53
CA ILE A 62 -2.92 3.86 -32.76
C ILE A 62 -4.07 4.39 -31.90
N THR A 63 -5.22 3.72 -31.97
CA THR A 63 -6.37 4.00 -31.12
C THR A 63 -6.46 2.91 -30.05
N VAL A 64 -6.35 3.30 -28.78
CA VAL A 64 -6.46 2.38 -27.65
C VAL A 64 -7.82 2.55 -26.99
N HIS A 65 -8.50 1.43 -26.71
CA HIS A 65 -9.75 1.41 -25.97
C HIS A 65 -9.53 0.71 -24.63
N TRP A 66 -10.09 1.25 -23.56
CA TRP A 66 -10.08 0.62 -22.24
C TRP A 66 -11.46 0.70 -21.59
N ILE A 67 -11.68 -0.13 -20.57
CA ILE A 67 -12.90 -0.18 -19.77
C ILE A 67 -12.55 -0.15 -18.28
N SER A 68 -13.33 0.56 -17.49
CA SER A 68 -13.24 0.59 -16.03
C SER A 68 -14.54 0.08 -15.43
N GLU A 69 -14.46 -0.71 -14.37
CA GLU A 69 -15.66 -1.21 -13.68
C GLU A 69 -16.38 -0.10 -12.89
N ASP A 70 -15.62 0.86 -12.37
CA ASP A 70 -16.13 2.03 -11.66
C ASP A 70 -15.48 3.30 -12.20
N GLU A 71 -16.19 4.00 -13.07
CA GLU A 71 -15.74 5.26 -13.68
C GLU A 71 -15.88 6.46 -12.72
N PHE A 72 -16.58 6.31 -11.59
CA PHE A 72 -16.88 7.41 -10.67
C PHE A 72 -15.79 7.61 -9.61
N SER A 73 -14.99 6.59 -9.33
CA SER A 73 -13.81 6.71 -8.44
C SER A 73 -12.57 7.28 -9.14
N VAL A 74 -12.60 7.43 -10.47
CA VAL A 74 -11.47 7.92 -11.27
C VAL A 74 -11.70 9.36 -11.71
N SER A 75 -10.89 10.29 -11.20
CA SER A 75 -10.98 11.70 -11.60
C SER A 75 -10.41 11.97 -13.00
N SER A 76 -9.44 11.16 -13.46
CA SER A 76 -8.75 11.35 -14.74
C SER A 76 -7.96 10.10 -15.12
N TYR A 77 -7.76 9.88 -16.43
CA TYR A 77 -6.91 8.83 -16.96
C TYR A 77 -5.61 9.40 -17.51
N GLU A 78 -4.52 8.64 -17.37
CA GLU A 78 -3.23 8.93 -17.98
C GLU A 78 -2.86 7.78 -18.93
N LEU A 79 -2.49 8.11 -20.17
CA LEU A 79 -2.05 7.14 -21.17
C LEU A 79 -0.53 7.25 -21.33
N GLN A 80 0.17 6.15 -21.08
CA GLN A 80 1.61 6.02 -21.29
C GLN A 80 1.89 5.01 -22.39
N TYR A 81 2.83 5.32 -23.29
CA TYR A 81 3.25 4.42 -24.36
C TYR A 81 4.77 4.44 -24.52
N THR A 82 5.32 3.35 -25.04
CA THR A 82 6.74 3.23 -25.37
C THR A 82 6.92 2.39 -26.63
N ILE A 83 7.97 2.68 -27.39
CA ILE A 83 8.31 1.89 -28.58
C ILE A 83 9.09 0.66 -28.11
N PHE A 84 8.51 -0.52 -28.30
CA PHE A 84 9.19 -1.77 -27.99
C PHE A 84 10.07 -2.20 -29.17
N THR A 85 11.40 -2.20 -28.96
CA THR A 85 12.40 -2.55 -29.99
C THR A 85 12.97 -3.97 -29.83
N GLY A 86 12.43 -4.78 -28.92
CA GLY A 86 12.84 -6.19 -28.74
C GLY A 86 14.21 -6.44 -28.10
N GLN A 87 15.00 -5.39 -27.79
CA GLN A 87 16.22 -5.54 -27.00
C GLN A 87 15.84 -5.64 -25.52
N ALA A 88 15.63 -6.88 -25.06
CA ALA A 88 15.46 -7.17 -23.64
C ALA A 88 16.75 -6.76 -22.89
N ASN A 89 16.67 -5.70 -22.08
CA ASN A 89 17.67 -5.44 -21.06
C ASN A 89 17.55 -6.54 -20.00
N PHE A 90 18.30 -7.63 -20.17
CA PHE A 90 18.63 -8.51 -19.06
C PHE A 90 19.48 -7.72 -18.09
N ILE A 91 18.88 -7.28 -16.98
CA ILE A 91 19.61 -6.71 -15.85
C ILE A 91 20.05 -7.91 -15.00
N SER A 92 21.36 -8.21 -15.03
CA SER A 92 22.05 -9.18 -14.16
C SER A 92 22.27 -8.63 -12.76
#